data_AF-A0A182T2J6-F1
#
_entry.id   AF-A0A182T2J6-F1
#
_cell.length_a   1.000
_cell.length_b   1.000
_cell.length_c   1.000
_cell.angle_alpha   90.00
_cell.angle_beta   90.00
_cell.angle_gamma   90.00
#
_symmetry.space_group_name_H-M   'P 1'
#
loop_
_entity.id
_entity.type
_entity.pdbx_description
1 polymer ?
#
loop_
_entity_poly.entity_id
_entity_poly.type
_entity_poly.pdbx_seq_one_letter_code
_entity_poly.pdbx_strand_id
1 'polypeptide(L)'
;TSDPILDTLESEITTKQLLDIILEENGEESAIVAGIQIILRLLDNAIIQEPVSDTALQIVIDAEKEHHDMVVTRLVSVIKLRIPEFVQILKNPPAKPDIITTFGTLSPPLGNVRLQICNLFTVLIETEDKEVIKAICETDYYDTLLNLFKQYPWNNFLHSRAKVCINYAIGSFDQSEGGADGDIQLLTSSLQRYIIDDCKVVRKLIQFYNDDTTSGPKRGYMGHLYEMLDALSTTMKLSEEIRALVQSSLTEPEKDNLKLIIEGDECVLAKTLATQKRF
;
A
#
# COMPACT_ATOMS: atom_id res chain seq x y z
N THR A 1 -15.04 24.77 -22.03
CA THR A 1 -15.15 23.74 -23.09
C THR A 1 -14.15 22.68 -22.74
N SER A 2 -14.58 21.45 -22.45
CA SER A 2 -13.66 20.39 -22.05
C SER A 2 -12.71 20.05 -23.19
N ASP A 3 -11.49 19.64 -22.85
CA ASP A 3 -10.49 19.19 -23.80
C ASP A 3 -10.92 17.80 -24.32
N PRO A 4 -11.23 17.65 -25.63
CA PRO A 4 -11.73 16.39 -26.16
C PRO A 4 -10.73 15.23 -26.03
N ILE A 5 -9.43 15.52 -25.93
CA ILE A 5 -8.41 14.50 -25.69
C ILE A 5 -8.50 14.01 -24.25
N LEU A 6 -8.64 14.94 -23.30
CA LEU A 6 -8.78 14.62 -21.88
C LEU A 6 -10.06 13.82 -21.61
N ASP A 7 -11.19 14.26 -22.17
CA ASP A 7 -12.48 13.54 -22.07
C ASP A 7 -12.37 12.10 -22.58
N THR A 8 -11.60 11.90 -23.66
CA THR A 8 -11.36 10.57 -24.22
C THR A 8 -10.51 9.72 -23.29
N LEU A 9 -9.41 10.28 -22.74
CA LEU A 9 -8.52 9.57 -21.81
C LEU A 9 -9.22 9.17 -20.51
N GLU A 10 -10.09 10.04 -19.99
CA GLU A 10 -10.84 9.82 -18.77
C GLU A 10 -12.07 8.93 -18.97
N SER A 11 -12.39 8.52 -20.20
CA SER A 11 -13.55 7.69 -20.46
C SER A 11 -13.35 6.25 -19.98
N GLU A 12 -14.46 5.61 -19.60
CA GLU A 12 -14.46 4.21 -19.16
C GLU A 12 -13.99 3.27 -20.28
N ILE A 13 -14.33 3.58 -21.53
CA ILE A 13 -13.97 2.79 -22.71
C ILE A 13 -12.45 2.83 -22.93
N THR A 14 -11.85 4.02 -22.90
CA THR A 14 -10.40 4.16 -23.06
C THR A 14 -9.66 3.50 -21.90
N THR A 15 -10.17 3.63 -20.67
CA THR A 15 -9.60 2.94 -19.50
C THR A 15 -9.62 1.42 -19.70
N LYS A 16 -10.73 0.85 -20.19
CA LYS A 16 -10.83 -0.59 -20.52
C LYS A 16 -9.81 -1.00 -21.58
N GLN A 17 -9.74 -0.26 -22.69
CA GLN A 17 -8.78 -0.53 -23.76
C GLN A 17 -7.33 -0.46 -23.28
N LEU A 18 -7.03 0.51 -22.41
CA LEU A 18 -5.70 0.65 -21.83
C LEU A 18 -5.36 -0.55 -20.93
N LEU A 19 -6.30 -1.00 -20.10
CA LEU A 19 -6.13 -2.19 -19.27
C LEU A 19 -5.97 -3.46 -20.12
N ASP A 20 -6.67 -3.58 -21.24
CA ASP A 20 -6.49 -4.71 -22.16
C ASP A 20 -5.08 -4.76 -22.74
N ILE A 21 -4.47 -3.62 -23.05
CA ILE A 21 -3.07 -3.51 -23.50
C ILE A 21 -2.10 -3.84 -22.36
N ILE A 22 -2.32 -3.29 -21.16
CA ILE A 22 -1.45 -3.52 -19.99
C ILE A 22 -1.45 -4.99 -19.56
N LEU A 23 -2.58 -5.68 -19.71
CA LEU A 23 -2.80 -7.04 -19.23
C LEU A 23 -2.74 -8.07 -20.36
N GLU A 24 -2.28 -7.68 -21.54
CA GLU A 24 -2.07 -8.57 -22.67
C GLU A 24 -1.07 -9.68 -22.32
N GLU A 25 -1.40 -10.92 -22.70
CA GLU A 25 -0.52 -12.06 -22.46
C GLU A 25 0.78 -11.89 -23.26
N ASN A 26 1.94 -11.98 -22.59
CA ASN A 26 3.26 -11.66 -23.17
C ASN A 26 3.40 -10.20 -23.65
N GLY A 27 2.65 -9.27 -23.06
CA GLY A 27 2.73 -7.84 -23.36
C GLY A 27 4.14 -7.28 -23.17
N GLU A 28 4.47 -6.25 -23.96
CA GLU A 28 5.77 -5.58 -23.89
C GLU A 28 5.89 -4.79 -22.58
N GLU A 29 7.02 -4.91 -21.87
CA GLU A 29 7.25 -4.18 -20.62
C GLU A 29 7.03 -2.67 -20.77
N SER A 30 7.43 -2.09 -21.91
CA SER A 30 7.26 -0.65 -22.18
C SER A 30 5.78 -0.25 -22.21
N ALA A 31 4.92 -1.08 -22.83
CA ALA A 31 3.48 -0.86 -22.92
C ALA A 31 2.82 -0.98 -21.54
N ILE A 32 3.19 -2.00 -20.76
CA ILE A 32 2.70 -2.21 -19.38
C ILE A 32 3.05 -1.01 -18.51
N VAL A 33 4.32 -0.61 -18.51
CA VAL A 33 4.82 0.51 -17.69
C VAL A 33 4.17 1.82 -18.10
N ALA A 34 4.13 2.13 -19.40
CA ALA A 34 3.53 3.37 -19.90
C ALA A 34 2.03 3.43 -19.61
N GLY A 35 1.31 2.32 -19.78
CA GLY A 35 -0.12 2.26 -19.49
C GLY A 35 -0.41 2.47 -18.01
N ILE A 36 0.35 1.83 -17.11
CA ILE A 36 0.20 2.08 -15.66
C ILE A 36 0.52 3.54 -15.32
N GLN A 37 1.54 4.14 -15.93
CA GLN A 37 1.88 5.55 -15.70
C GLN A 37 0.77 6.51 -16.15
N ILE A 38 0.08 6.21 -17.25
CA ILE A 38 -1.09 6.98 -17.69
C ILE A 38 -2.20 6.89 -16.64
N ILE A 39 -2.53 5.67 -16.17
CA ILE A 39 -3.56 5.46 -15.13
C ILE A 39 -3.18 6.21 -13.85
N LEU A 40 -1.95 6.06 -13.38
CA LEU A 40 -1.44 6.76 -12.21
C LEU A 40 -1.57 8.27 -12.35
N ARG A 41 -1.30 8.82 -13.54
CA ARG A 41 -1.40 10.26 -13.78
C ARG A 41 -2.84 10.77 -13.78
N LEU A 42 -3.80 9.94 -14.20
CA LEU A 42 -5.23 10.26 -14.14
C LEU A 42 -5.79 10.16 -12.71
N LEU A 43 -5.24 9.25 -11.89
CA LEU A 43 -5.60 9.11 -10.47
C LEU A 43 -4.94 10.16 -9.56
N ASP A 44 -3.87 10.81 -10.03
CA ASP A 44 -3.12 11.80 -9.26
C ASP A 44 -3.83 13.16 -9.27
N ASN A 45 -4.25 13.64 -8.09
CA ASN A 45 -4.85 14.95 -7.95
C ASN A 45 -3.77 16.04 -7.92
N ALA A 46 -3.35 16.51 -9.11
CA ALA A 46 -2.33 17.54 -9.24
C ALA A 46 -2.79 18.94 -8.79
N ILE A 47 -4.08 19.13 -8.48
CA ILE A 47 -4.71 20.43 -8.26
C ILE A 47 -4.72 20.75 -6.76
N ILE A 48 -3.53 21.08 -6.26
CA ILE A 48 -3.20 22.06 -5.21
C ILE A 48 -3.92 21.91 -3.84
N GLN A 49 -3.11 21.60 -2.82
CA GLN A 49 -3.50 21.42 -1.41
C GLN A 49 -3.56 22.73 -0.58
N GLU A 50 -3.38 23.90 -1.18
CA GLU A 50 -3.29 25.16 -0.43
C GLU A 50 -4.60 25.97 -0.49
N PRO A 51 -5.21 26.33 0.66
CA PRO A 51 -6.43 27.13 0.68
C PRO A 51 -6.15 28.53 0.12
N VAL A 52 -6.96 28.94 -0.86
CA VAL A 52 -6.81 30.26 -1.50
C VAL A 52 -7.82 31.23 -0.91
N SER A 53 -7.37 32.44 -0.55
CA SER A 53 -8.23 33.49 0.02
C SER A 53 -9.25 34.06 -0.97
N ASP A 54 -9.10 33.81 -2.27
CA ASP A 54 -9.97 34.32 -3.32
C ASP A 54 -11.14 33.34 -3.56
N THR A 55 -12.37 33.79 -3.27
CA THR A 55 -13.60 33.00 -3.45
C THR A 55 -13.77 32.50 -4.88
N ALA A 56 -13.37 33.27 -5.90
CA ALA A 56 -13.50 32.84 -7.29
C ALA A 56 -12.52 31.72 -7.63
N LEU A 57 -11.30 31.79 -7.09
CA LEU A 57 -10.29 30.73 -7.27
C LEU A 57 -10.67 29.46 -6.50
N GLN A 58 -11.26 29.60 -5.31
CA GLN A 58 -11.76 28.45 -4.56
C GLN A 58 -12.88 27.71 -5.32
N ILE A 59 -13.81 28.42 -5.95
CA ILE A 59 -14.88 27.80 -6.78
C ILE A 59 -14.29 26.98 -7.94
N VAL A 60 -13.22 27.47 -8.57
CA VAL A 60 -12.54 26.73 -9.65
C VAL A 60 -11.86 25.48 -9.10
N ILE A 61 -11.15 25.58 -7.98
CA ILE A 61 -10.51 24.43 -7.32
C ILE A 61 -11.54 23.37 -6.93
N ASP A 62 -12.68 23.79 -6.37
CA ASP A 62 -13.73 22.87 -5.96
C ASP A 62 -14.36 22.15 -7.17
N ALA A 63 -14.59 22.86 -8.28
CA ALA A 63 -15.11 22.27 -9.52
C ALA A 63 -14.12 21.28 -10.16
N GLU A 64 -12.82 21.61 -10.17
CA GLU A 64 -11.77 20.71 -10.64
C GLU A 64 -11.64 19.48 -9.75
N LYS A 65 -11.78 19.64 -8.43
CA LYS A 65 -11.80 18.52 -7.47
C LYS A 65 -13.01 17.61 -7.69
N GLU A 66 -14.20 18.16 -7.85
CA GLU A 66 -15.41 17.37 -8.13
C GLU A 66 -15.28 16.59 -9.45
N HIS A 67 -14.71 17.23 -10.47
CA HIS A 67 -14.40 16.57 -11.73
C HIS A 67 -13.38 15.43 -11.53
N HIS A 68 -12.29 15.67 -10.80
CA HIS A 68 -11.30 14.65 -10.50
C HIS A 68 -11.89 13.48 -9.69
N ASP A 69 -12.73 13.73 -8.68
CA ASP A 69 -13.40 12.69 -7.89
C ASP A 69 -14.31 11.81 -8.78
N MET A 70 -15.01 12.42 -9.74
CA MET A 70 -15.78 11.69 -10.76
C MET A 70 -14.87 10.82 -11.65
N VAL A 71 -13.72 11.36 -12.09
CA VAL A 71 -12.73 10.64 -12.90
C VAL A 71 -12.18 9.44 -12.12
N VAL A 72 -11.71 9.64 -10.88
CA VAL A 72 -11.23 8.60 -9.98
C VAL A 72 -12.28 7.50 -9.81
N THR A 73 -13.52 7.86 -9.48
CA THR A 73 -14.63 6.90 -9.31
C THR A 73 -14.82 6.03 -10.56
N ARG A 74 -14.76 6.65 -11.75
CA ARG A 74 -14.90 5.94 -13.02
C ARG A 74 -13.73 4.99 -13.27
N LEU A 75 -12.49 5.47 -13.15
CA LEU A 75 -11.29 4.65 -13.35
C LEU A 75 -11.27 3.45 -12.40
N VAL A 76 -11.49 3.71 -11.11
CA VAL A 76 -11.58 2.71 -10.05
C VAL A 76 -12.63 1.63 -10.38
N SER A 77 -13.81 2.02 -10.86
CA SER A 77 -14.89 1.08 -11.20
C SER A 77 -14.49 0.06 -12.29
N VAL A 78 -13.57 0.44 -13.17
CA VAL A 78 -13.02 -0.45 -14.22
C VAL A 78 -11.84 -1.25 -13.67
N ILE A 79 -10.88 -0.57 -13.04
CA ILE A 79 -9.63 -1.18 -12.56
C ILE A 79 -9.92 -2.28 -11.55
N LYS A 80 -10.92 -2.11 -10.67
CA LYS A 80 -11.26 -3.11 -9.64
C LYS A 80 -11.54 -4.50 -10.22
N LEU A 81 -12.09 -4.56 -11.42
CA LEU A 81 -12.42 -5.82 -12.11
C LEU A 81 -11.17 -6.58 -12.61
N ARG A 82 -10.04 -5.87 -12.73
CA ARG A 82 -8.78 -6.39 -13.28
C ARG A 82 -7.69 -6.58 -12.22
N ILE A 83 -7.97 -6.29 -10.95
CA ILE A 83 -7.04 -6.46 -9.82
C ILE A 83 -6.40 -7.86 -9.78
N PRO A 84 -7.16 -8.97 -9.95
CA PRO A 84 -6.56 -10.31 -9.94
C PRO A 84 -5.46 -10.49 -10.98
N GLU A 85 -5.63 -9.94 -12.19
CA GLU A 85 -4.66 -10.06 -13.28
C GLU A 85 -3.37 -9.29 -12.97
N PHE A 86 -3.46 -8.10 -12.37
CA PHE A 86 -2.27 -7.39 -11.90
C PHE A 86 -1.50 -8.18 -10.83
N VAL A 87 -2.20 -8.84 -9.91
CA VAL A 87 -1.57 -9.71 -8.91
C VAL A 87 -0.91 -10.92 -9.56
N GLN A 88 -1.48 -11.46 -10.64
CA GLN A 88 -0.83 -12.51 -11.42
C GLN A 88 0.47 -12.02 -12.08
N ILE A 89 0.50 -10.80 -12.62
CA ILE A 89 1.73 -10.21 -13.18
C ILE A 89 2.77 -9.97 -12.07
N LEU A 90 2.35 -9.58 -10.86
CA LEU A 90 3.28 -9.49 -9.72
C LEU A 90 3.93 -10.84 -9.42
N LYS A 91 3.20 -11.96 -9.49
CA LYS A 91 3.77 -13.29 -9.27
C LYS A 91 4.64 -13.74 -10.44
N ASN A 92 4.16 -13.53 -11.66
CA ASN A 92 4.76 -13.99 -12.91
C ASN A 92 5.04 -12.79 -13.83
N PRO A 93 6.08 -11.98 -13.54
CA PRO A 93 6.40 -10.82 -14.35
C PRO A 93 6.96 -11.25 -15.72
N PRO A 94 6.97 -10.35 -16.72
CA PRO A 94 7.69 -10.57 -17.96
C PRO A 94 9.14 -10.98 -17.69
N ALA A 95 9.62 -11.97 -18.46
CA ALA A 95 10.94 -12.57 -18.23
C ALA A 95 12.06 -11.53 -18.34
N LYS A 96 12.99 -11.56 -17.38
CA LYS A 96 14.14 -10.67 -17.35
C LYS A 96 15.43 -11.45 -17.09
N PRO A 97 16.56 -11.03 -17.70
CA PRO A 97 17.85 -11.60 -17.36
C PRO A 97 18.19 -11.30 -15.91
N ASP A 98 18.89 -12.24 -15.29
CA ASP A 98 19.39 -12.08 -13.93
C ASP A 98 20.30 -10.85 -13.80
N ILE A 99 20.20 -10.18 -12.66
CA ILE A 99 21.07 -9.04 -12.34
C ILE A 99 22.07 -9.47 -11.26
N ILE A 100 23.36 -9.40 -11.58
CA ILE A 100 24.44 -9.63 -10.62
C ILE A 100 24.67 -8.33 -9.84
N THR A 101 24.54 -8.41 -8.52
CA THR A 101 24.79 -7.28 -7.60
C THR A 101 25.94 -7.62 -6.65
N THR A 102 26.45 -6.61 -5.93
CA THR A 102 27.43 -6.80 -4.85
C THR A 102 26.91 -7.66 -3.70
N PHE A 103 25.59 -7.85 -3.58
CA PHE A 103 24.93 -8.65 -2.56
C PHE A 103 24.41 -10.01 -3.09
N GLY A 104 24.76 -10.38 -4.32
CA GLY A 104 24.36 -11.63 -4.96
C GLY A 104 23.55 -11.45 -6.25
N THR A 105 23.08 -12.55 -6.81
CA THR A 105 22.30 -12.57 -8.05
C THR A 105 20.80 -12.43 -7.76
N LEU A 106 20.12 -11.55 -8.47
CA LEU A 106 18.67 -11.39 -8.43
C LEU A 106 18.03 -12.15 -9.59
N SER A 107 17.32 -13.24 -9.27
CA SER A 107 16.62 -14.10 -10.24
C SER A 107 15.21 -14.45 -9.74
N PRO A 108 14.13 -13.96 -10.39
CA PRO A 108 14.16 -12.85 -11.35
C PRO A 108 14.49 -11.52 -10.63
N PRO A 109 15.02 -10.51 -11.34
CA PRO A 109 15.04 -9.15 -10.79
C PRO A 109 13.61 -8.62 -10.59
N LEU A 110 13.42 -7.69 -9.65
CA LEU A 110 12.10 -7.09 -9.40
C LEU A 110 11.52 -6.44 -10.68
N GLY A 111 12.35 -5.70 -11.41
CA GLY A 111 11.95 -5.03 -12.64
C GLY A 111 11.02 -3.83 -12.44
N ASN A 112 10.82 -3.05 -13.51
CA ASN A 112 9.99 -1.85 -13.45
C ASN A 112 8.49 -2.19 -13.42
N VAL A 113 8.06 -3.25 -14.14
CA VAL A 113 6.67 -3.73 -14.12
C VAL A 113 6.16 -3.96 -12.69
N ARG A 114 6.84 -4.79 -11.89
CA ARG A 114 6.41 -5.06 -10.51
C ARG A 114 6.38 -3.78 -9.66
N LEU A 115 7.37 -2.89 -9.81
CA LEU A 115 7.40 -1.61 -9.10
C LEU A 115 6.22 -0.71 -9.46
N GLN A 116 5.88 -0.61 -10.75
CA GLN A 116 4.73 0.19 -11.19
C GLN A 116 3.41 -0.40 -10.71
N ILE A 117 3.27 -1.73 -10.69
CA ILE A 117 2.08 -2.37 -10.12
C ILE A 117 1.99 -2.10 -8.61
N CYS A 118 3.09 -2.24 -7.85
CA CYS A 118 3.08 -1.88 -6.43
C CYS A 118 2.69 -0.40 -6.23
N ASN A 119 3.16 0.50 -7.09
CA ASN A 119 2.78 1.92 -7.06
C ASN A 119 1.29 2.13 -7.37
N LEU A 120 0.75 1.45 -8.39
CA LEU A 120 -0.66 1.47 -8.72
C LEU A 120 -1.52 1.04 -7.54
N PHE A 121 -1.17 -0.07 -6.88
CA PHE A 121 -1.92 -0.54 -5.70
C PHE A 121 -1.81 0.44 -4.52
N THR A 122 -0.66 1.11 -4.33
CA THR A 122 -0.56 2.19 -3.33
C THR A 122 -1.59 3.28 -3.60
N VAL A 123 -1.63 3.81 -4.83
CA VAL A 123 -2.57 4.88 -5.21
C VAL A 123 -4.02 4.40 -5.13
N LEU A 124 -4.32 3.17 -5.55
CA LEU A 124 -5.66 2.59 -5.48
C LEU A 124 -6.17 2.43 -4.04
N ILE A 125 -5.28 2.09 -3.10
CA ILE A 125 -5.63 1.99 -1.68
C ILE A 125 -5.87 3.39 -1.08
N GLU A 126 -5.08 4.38 -1.51
CA GLU A 126 -5.22 5.79 -1.10
C GLU A 126 -6.50 6.46 -1.63
N THR A 127 -7.20 5.88 -2.62
CA THR A 127 -8.53 6.38 -3.02
C THR A 127 -9.63 6.04 -2.01
N GLU A 128 -9.33 5.20 -1.00
CA GLU A 128 -10.27 4.75 0.04
C GLU A 128 -11.56 4.11 -0.48
N ASP A 129 -11.54 3.63 -1.73
CA ASP A 129 -12.72 3.02 -2.36
C ASP A 129 -12.94 1.61 -1.80
N LYS A 130 -14.09 1.41 -1.16
CA LYS A 130 -14.43 0.16 -0.48
C LYS A 130 -14.50 -1.04 -1.41
N GLU A 131 -14.91 -0.83 -2.66
CA GLU A 131 -15.04 -1.90 -3.65
C GLU A 131 -13.67 -2.34 -4.17
N VAL A 132 -12.74 -1.40 -4.36
CA VAL A 132 -11.33 -1.68 -4.66
C VAL A 132 -10.68 -2.42 -3.51
N ILE A 133 -10.79 -1.90 -2.28
CA ILE A 133 -10.19 -2.54 -1.11
C ILE A 133 -10.70 -3.98 -0.97
N LYS A 134 -12.01 -4.19 -1.13
CA LYS A 134 -12.61 -5.52 -1.13
C LYS A 134 -12.03 -6.41 -2.23
N ALA A 135 -11.94 -5.93 -3.46
CA ALA A 135 -11.34 -6.68 -4.57
C ALA A 135 -9.86 -7.01 -4.32
N ILE A 136 -9.09 -6.13 -3.66
CA ILE A 136 -7.71 -6.43 -3.23
C ILE A 136 -7.71 -7.55 -2.18
N CYS A 137 -8.59 -7.51 -1.18
CA CYS A 137 -8.70 -8.54 -0.15
C CYS A 137 -9.13 -9.92 -0.70
N GLU A 138 -9.83 -9.95 -1.83
CA GLU A 138 -10.19 -11.20 -2.54
C GLU A 138 -9.01 -11.82 -3.31
N THR A 139 -7.85 -11.15 -3.34
CA THR A 139 -6.60 -11.67 -3.89
C THR A 139 -5.58 -11.97 -2.79
N ASP A 140 -4.35 -12.32 -3.16
CA ASP A 140 -3.21 -12.46 -2.25
C ASP A 140 -2.16 -11.37 -2.47
N TYR A 141 -2.61 -10.16 -2.86
CA TYR A 141 -1.75 -9.00 -3.08
C TYR A 141 -0.83 -8.72 -1.89
N TYR A 142 -1.36 -8.64 -0.66
CA TYR A 142 -0.58 -8.30 0.53
C TYR A 142 0.43 -9.40 0.90
N ASP A 143 0.06 -10.67 0.71
CA ASP A 143 0.99 -11.79 0.89
C ASP A 143 2.15 -11.70 -0.11
N THR A 144 1.82 -11.51 -1.39
CA THR A 144 2.77 -11.32 -2.49
C THR A 144 3.69 -10.12 -2.23
N LEU A 145 3.14 -8.99 -1.81
CA LEU A 145 3.87 -7.76 -1.49
C LEU A 145 4.89 -7.99 -0.36
N LEU A 146 4.50 -8.66 0.73
CA LEU A 146 5.40 -8.97 1.84
C LEU A 146 6.48 -9.98 1.44
N ASN A 147 6.17 -10.94 0.57
CA ASN A 147 7.16 -11.86 0.01
C ASN A 147 8.19 -11.11 -0.84
N LEU A 148 7.75 -10.20 -1.71
CA LEU A 148 8.62 -9.34 -2.50
C LEU A 148 9.47 -8.43 -1.59
N PHE A 149 8.87 -7.83 -0.55
CA PHE A 149 9.56 -6.98 0.42
C PHE A 149 10.78 -7.68 1.02
N LYS A 150 10.60 -8.95 1.45
CA LYS A 150 11.67 -9.79 1.98
C LYS A 150 12.65 -10.24 0.89
N GLN A 151 12.16 -10.64 -0.27
CA GLN A 151 12.96 -11.17 -1.39
C GLN A 151 13.95 -10.13 -1.94
N TYR A 152 13.57 -8.85 -1.96
CA TYR A 152 14.38 -7.76 -2.49
C TYR A 152 14.85 -6.81 -1.38
N PRO A 153 15.77 -7.23 -0.50
CA PRO A 153 16.12 -6.51 0.74
C PRO A 153 16.82 -5.16 0.56
N TRP A 154 17.18 -4.81 -0.68
CA TRP A 154 17.89 -3.59 -1.04
C TRP A 154 17.11 -2.68 -2.00
N ASN A 155 15.81 -2.95 -2.21
CA ASN A 155 14.98 -2.15 -3.11
C ASN A 155 14.12 -1.13 -2.33
N ASN A 156 14.69 0.06 -2.11
CA ASN A 156 14.02 1.12 -1.34
C ASN A 156 12.69 1.59 -1.96
N PHE A 157 12.55 1.55 -3.28
CA PHE A 157 11.29 1.93 -3.94
C PHE A 157 10.17 0.96 -3.60
N LEU A 158 10.44 -0.34 -3.67
CA LEU A 158 9.49 -1.38 -3.24
C LEU A 158 9.13 -1.22 -1.77
N HIS A 159 10.12 -1.06 -0.90
CA HIS A 159 9.87 -0.96 0.55
C HIS A 159 9.08 0.29 0.92
N SER A 160 9.34 1.41 0.24
CA SER A 160 8.56 2.65 0.42
C SER A 160 7.09 2.42 0.08
N ARG A 161 6.78 1.78 -1.06
CA ARG A 161 5.40 1.46 -1.47
C ARG A 161 4.74 0.44 -0.55
N ALA A 162 5.48 -0.62 -0.20
CA ALA A 162 5.00 -1.63 0.72
C ALA A 162 4.63 -1.03 2.09
N LYS A 163 5.48 -0.14 2.62
CA LYS A 163 5.21 0.58 3.87
C LYS A 163 3.88 1.33 3.82
N VAL A 164 3.64 2.11 2.77
CA VAL A 164 2.39 2.87 2.65
C VAL A 164 1.18 1.93 2.64
N CYS A 165 1.19 0.88 1.82
CA CYS A 165 0.09 -0.09 1.77
C CYS A 165 -0.15 -0.79 3.13
N ILE A 166 0.92 -1.23 3.80
CA ILE A 166 0.81 -1.93 5.09
C ILE A 166 0.34 -0.98 6.19
N ASN A 167 0.87 0.24 6.27
CA ASN A 167 0.46 1.22 7.26
C ASN A 167 -1.00 1.63 7.07
N TYR A 168 -1.43 1.84 5.82
CA TYR A 168 -2.82 2.11 5.51
C TYR A 168 -3.71 0.97 6.01
N ALA A 169 -3.42 -0.28 5.61
CA ALA A 169 -4.24 -1.42 5.99
C ALA A 169 -4.28 -1.69 7.51
N ILE A 170 -3.21 -1.38 8.23
CA ILE A 170 -3.18 -1.45 9.69
C ILE A 170 -3.99 -0.31 10.33
N GLY A 171 -3.99 0.88 9.72
CA GLY A 171 -4.66 2.08 10.23
C GLY A 171 -6.06 2.34 9.68
N SER A 172 -6.57 1.50 8.77
CA SER A 172 -7.83 1.73 8.06
C SER A 172 -9.03 1.38 8.93
N PHE A 173 -9.41 2.26 9.88
CA PHE A 173 -10.60 2.08 10.69
C PHE A 173 -11.87 2.45 9.92
N ASP A 174 -12.95 1.68 10.11
CA ASP A 174 -14.27 2.10 9.68
C ASP A 174 -14.81 3.15 10.65
N GLN A 175 -15.37 4.25 10.12
CA GLN A 175 -16.04 5.25 10.92
C GLN A 175 -17.52 4.88 11.05
N SER A 176 -18.04 4.86 12.28
CA SER A 176 -19.47 4.79 12.54
C SER A 176 -19.95 6.13 13.10
N GLU A 177 -20.98 6.70 12.47
CA GLU A 177 -21.80 7.74 13.12
C GLU A 177 -22.64 7.05 14.20
N GLY A 178 -22.27 7.15 15.48
CA GLY A 178 -23.13 6.57 16.51
C GLY A 178 -22.65 6.56 17.96
N GLY A 179 -22.93 7.64 18.66
CA GLY A 179 -23.19 7.68 20.10
C GLY A 179 -24.10 8.86 20.42
N ALA A 180 -24.90 8.81 21.49
CA ALA A 180 -25.82 9.89 21.90
C ALA A 180 -25.12 11.24 22.20
N ASP A 181 -23.79 11.26 22.18
CA ASP A 181 -22.90 12.40 22.46
C ASP A 181 -22.10 12.88 21.21
N GLY A 182 -22.27 12.24 20.04
CA GLY A 182 -21.60 12.66 18.80
C GLY A 182 -20.12 12.23 18.65
N ASP A 183 -19.59 11.38 19.53
CA ASP A 183 -18.22 10.87 19.42
C ASP A 183 -18.06 9.88 18.24
N ILE A 184 -16.98 10.05 17.46
CA ILE A 184 -16.59 9.16 16.36
C ILE A 184 -16.02 7.88 16.96
N GLN A 185 -16.72 6.75 16.80
CA GLN A 185 -16.21 5.45 17.20
C GLN A 185 -15.41 4.82 16.07
N LEU A 186 -14.12 4.52 16.34
CA LEU A 186 -13.26 3.77 15.43
C LEU A 186 -13.62 2.28 15.51
N LEU A 187 -14.17 1.73 14.44
CA LEU A 187 -14.47 0.31 14.32
C LEU A 187 -13.36 -0.38 13.52
N THR A 188 -13.00 -1.59 13.92
CA THR A 188 -12.08 -2.41 13.15
C THR A 188 -12.69 -2.70 11.77
N SER A 189 -11.98 -2.40 10.69
CA SER A 189 -12.46 -2.62 9.33
C SER A 189 -12.27 -4.04 8.82
N SER A 190 -12.88 -4.35 7.68
CA SER A 190 -12.65 -5.61 6.94
C SER A 190 -11.19 -5.76 6.49
N LEU A 191 -10.54 -4.66 6.07
CA LEU A 191 -9.14 -4.68 5.64
C LEU A 191 -8.19 -4.97 6.81
N GLN A 192 -8.44 -4.36 7.98
CA GLN A 192 -7.66 -4.64 9.19
C GLN A 192 -7.79 -6.10 9.61
N ARG A 193 -9.00 -6.68 9.59
CA ARG A 193 -9.20 -8.10 9.89
C ARG A 193 -8.46 -8.98 8.90
N TYR A 194 -8.64 -8.74 7.61
CA TYR A 194 -7.99 -9.50 6.55
C TYR A 194 -6.45 -9.47 6.65
N ILE A 195 -5.85 -8.30 6.88
CA ILE A 195 -4.38 -8.21 6.90
C ILE A 195 -3.77 -8.86 8.15
N ILE A 196 -4.47 -8.82 9.29
CA ILE A 196 -4.02 -9.43 10.54
C ILE A 196 -4.27 -10.94 10.53
N ASP A 197 -5.49 -11.38 10.19
CA ASP A 197 -5.90 -12.78 10.29
C ASP A 197 -5.53 -13.59 9.06
N ASP A 198 -5.79 -13.14 7.85
CA ASP A 198 -5.54 -13.93 6.64
C ASP A 198 -4.09 -13.80 6.18
N CYS A 199 -3.58 -12.56 6.09
CA CYS A 199 -2.21 -12.30 5.60
C CYS A 199 -1.12 -12.52 6.65
N LYS A 200 -1.50 -12.67 7.93
CA LYS A 200 -0.60 -12.84 9.07
C LYS A 200 0.50 -11.77 9.12
N VAL A 201 0.14 -10.51 8.84
CA VAL A 201 1.13 -9.43 8.69
C VAL A 201 2.00 -9.28 9.93
N VAL A 202 1.42 -9.31 11.13
CA VAL A 202 2.16 -9.10 12.39
C VAL A 202 3.24 -10.16 12.57
N ARG A 203 2.89 -11.43 12.33
CA ARG A 203 3.84 -12.55 12.36
C ARG A 203 5.00 -12.34 11.40
N LYS A 204 4.72 -11.88 10.17
CA LYS A 204 5.74 -11.61 9.16
C LYS A 204 6.63 -10.43 9.54
N LEU A 205 6.09 -9.35 10.11
CA LEU A 205 6.89 -8.23 10.58
C LEU A 205 7.85 -8.64 11.70
N ILE A 206 7.38 -9.46 12.67
CA ILE A 206 8.22 -10.05 13.71
C ILE A 206 9.32 -10.91 13.08
N GLN A 207 8.97 -11.75 12.10
CA GLN A 207 9.95 -12.58 11.39
C GLN A 207 11.00 -11.74 10.66
N PHE A 208 10.61 -10.69 9.95
CA PHE A 208 11.53 -9.84 9.20
C PHE A 208 12.51 -9.12 10.12
N TYR A 209 12.06 -8.73 11.31
CA TYR A 209 12.88 -8.14 12.36
C TYR A 209 13.88 -9.16 12.92
N ASN A 210 13.42 -10.36 13.25
CA ASN A 210 14.28 -11.43 13.78
C ASN A 210 15.33 -11.87 12.77
N ASP A 211 14.95 -12.02 11.50
CA ASP A 211 15.87 -12.41 10.43
C ASP A 211 16.99 -11.37 10.26
N ASP A 212 16.71 -10.08 10.42
CA ASP A 212 17.73 -9.02 10.36
C ASP A 212 18.67 -9.04 11.58
N THR A 213 18.13 -9.21 12.78
CA THR A 213 18.94 -9.24 14.02
C THR A 213 19.82 -10.48 14.14
N THR A 214 19.44 -11.58 13.48
CA THR A 214 20.17 -12.86 13.52
C THR A 214 21.10 -13.08 12.33
N SER A 215 20.92 -12.35 11.22
CA SER A 215 21.57 -12.67 9.95
C SER A 215 22.30 -11.50 9.29
N GLY A 216 23.62 -11.47 9.44
CA GLY A 216 24.51 -10.70 8.56
C GLY A 216 24.37 -9.18 8.64
N PRO A 217 24.72 -8.44 7.58
CA PRO A 217 24.60 -6.98 7.56
C PRO A 217 23.14 -6.53 7.56
N LYS A 218 22.87 -5.42 8.26
CA LYS A 218 21.54 -4.80 8.36
C LYS A 218 20.92 -4.58 6.98
N ARG A 219 19.72 -5.13 6.76
CA ARG A 219 18.97 -5.10 5.52
C ARG A 219 18.47 -3.68 5.22
N GLY A 220 18.36 -3.35 3.94
CA GLY A 220 17.92 -2.02 3.49
C GLY A 220 16.49 -1.66 3.92
N TYR A 221 15.62 -2.66 4.08
CA TYR A 221 14.22 -2.43 4.45
C TYR A 221 13.99 -2.02 5.92
N MET A 222 15.02 -2.08 6.79
CA MET A 222 14.79 -1.98 8.23
C MET A 222 14.17 -0.67 8.68
N GLY A 223 14.49 0.45 8.03
CA GLY A 223 13.84 1.73 8.33
C GLY A 223 12.32 1.67 8.11
N HIS A 224 11.92 1.16 6.95
CA HIS A 224 10.51 0.97 6.60
C HIS A 224 9.81 -0.04 7.52
N LEU A 225 10.50 -1.10 7.93
CA LEU A 225 9.96 -2.08 8.88
C LEU A 225 9.69 -1.44 10.25
N TYR A 226 10.58 -0.57 10.76
CA TYR A 226 10.33 0.14 12.01
C TYR A 226 9.12 1.06 11.90
N GLU A 227 8.95 1.76 10.78
CA GLU A 227 7.76 2.59 10.54
C GLU A 227 6.47 1.75 10.50
N MET A 228 6.50 0.53 9.94
CA MET A 228 5.36 -0.40 9.97
C MET A 228 5.05 -0.89 11.39
N LEU A 229 6.09 -1.22 12.17
CA LEU A 229 5.95 -1.65 13.57
C LEU A 229 5.45 -0.50 14.46
N ASP A 230 5.84 0.74 14.18
CA ASP A 230 5.37 1.93 14.87
C ASP A 230 3.90 2.23 14.57
N ALA A 231 3.49 2.11 13.30
CA ALA A 231 2.08 2.18 12.91
C ALA A 231 1.25 1.11 13.65
N LEU A 232 1.74 -0.14 13.69
CA LEU A 232 1.10 -1.22 14.44
C LEU A 232 0.99 -0.91 15.94
N SER A 233 2.08 -0.47 16.58
CA SER A 233 2.09 -0.08 18.00
C SER A 233 1.09 1.01 18.30
N THR A 234 1.02 2.03 17.43
CA THR A 234 0.08 3.14 17.54
C THR A 234 -1.37 2.64 17.41
N THR A 235 -1.69 1.84 16.39
CA THR A 235 -3.03 1.28 16.20
C THR A 235 -3.47 0.40 17.38
N MET A 236 -2.58 -0.44 17.93
CA MET A 236 -2.88 -1.26 19.11
C MET A 236 -3.11 -0.43 20.38
N LYS A 237 -2.55 0.79 20.48
CA LYS A 237 -2.83 1.73 21.59
C LYS A 237 -4.15 2.45 21.41
N LEU A 238 -4.58 2.66 20.16
CA LEU A 238 -5.83 3.34 19.84
C LEU A 238 -7.07 2.44 19.94
N SER A 239 -6.92 1.14 19.70
CA SER A 239 -8.06 0.20 19.72
C SER A 239 -7.72 -1.09 20.48
N GLU A 240 -8.45 -1.33 21.58
CA GLU A 240 -8.38 -2.58 22.33
C GLU A 240 -8.92 -3.78 21.52
N GLU A 241 -9.86 -3.55 20.59
CA GLU A 241 -10.31 -4.61 19.67
C GLU A 241 -9.16 -5.06 18.76
N ILE A 242 -8.43 -4.11 18.16
CA ILE A 242 -7.24 -4.43 17.35
C ILE A 242 -6.17 -5.10 18.19
N ARG A 243 -5.91 -4.61 19.41
CA ARG A 243 -4.96 -5.26 20.33
C ARG A 243 -5.36 -6.72 20.57
N ALA A 244 -6.63 -6.99 20.88
CA ALA A 244 -7.12 -8.35 21.08
C ALA A 244 -6.99 -9.22 19.83
N LEU A 245 -7.29 -8.67 18.65
CA LEU A 245 -7.16 -9.34 17.35
C LEU A 245 -5.70 -9.71 17.03
N VAL A 246 -4.77 -8.77 17.24
CA VAL A 246 -3.34 -9.04 17.06
C VAL A 246 -2.89 -10.14 18.02
N GLN A 247 -3.28 -10.06 19.29
CA GLN A 247 -2.91 -11.07 20.28
C GLN A 247 -3.53 -12.44 19.96
N SER A 248 -4.77 -12.52 19.47
CA SER A 248 -5.38 -13.81 19.10
C SER A 248 -4.73 -14.43 17.87
N SER A 249 -4.18 -13.61 16.96
CA SER A 249 -3.52 -14.07 15.73
C SER A 249 -2.12 -14.69 15.94
N LEU A 250 -1.53 -14.54 17.13
CA LEU A 250 -0.14 -14.91 17.44
C LEU A 250 -0.03 -16.05 18.47
N THR A 251 1.06 -16.82 18.38
CA THR A 251 1.46 -17.79 19.41
C THR A 251 2.12 -17.11 20.61
N GLU A 252 2.16 -17.76 21.78
CA GLU A 252 2.79 -17.17 22.99
C GLU A 252 4.24 -16.68 22.77
N PRO A 253 5.14 -17.44 22.12
CA PRO A 253 6.48 -16.94 21.81
C PRO A 253 6.49 -15.70 20.90
N GLU A 254 5.56 -15.62 19.95
CA GLU A 254 5.45 -14.46 19.05
C GLU A 254 4.90 -13.24 19.78
N LYS A 255 3.98 -13.42 20.73
CA LYS A 255 3.48 -12.35 21.61
C LYS A 255 4.60 -11.77 22.45
N ASP A 256 5.41 -12.62 23.08
CA ASP A 256 6.53 -12.17 23.90
C ASP A 256 7.58 -11.42 23.07
N ASN A 257 7.85 -11.90 21.84
CA ASN A 257 8.73 -11.20 20.92
C ASN A 257 8.15 -9.84 20.50
N LEU A 258 6.87 -9.78 20.14
CA LEU A 258 6.19 -8.54 19.80
C LEU A 258 6.28 -7.52 20.95
N LYS A 259 6.03 -7.95 22.19
CA LYS A 259 6.17 -7.11 23.39
C LYS A 259 7.56 -6.48 23.48
N LEU A 260 8.62 -7.27 23.30
CA LEU A 260 10.00 -6.76 23.32
C LEU A 260 10.30 -5.74 22.20
N ILE A 261 9.69 -5.93 21.03
CA ILE A 261 9.90 -5.06 19.87
C ILE A 261 9.15 -3.73 20.05
N ILE A 262 7.85 -3.76 20.39
CA ILE A 262 6.96 -2.59 20.28
C ILE A 262 6.25 -2.14 21.57
N GLU A 263 6.29 -2.90 22.67
CA GLU A 263 5.57 -2.57 23.91
C GLU A 263 6.52 -2.15 25.06
N GLY A 264 6.22 -1.00 25.68
CA GLY A 264 6.98 -0.44 26.81
C GLY A 264 7.98 0.64 26.41
N ASP A 265 8.33 1.51 27.37
CA ASP A 265 9.21 2.68 27.14
C ASP A 265 10.65 2.29 26.78
N GLU A 266 11.05 1.08 27.15
CA GLU A 266 12.38 0.51 26.92
C GLU A 266 12.42 -0.48 25.73
N CYS A 267 11.34 -0.58 24.96
CA CYS A 267 11.28 -1.48 23.80
C CYS A 267 12.28 -1.07 22.70
N VAL A 268 12.61 -2.02 21.82
CA VAL A 268 13.62 -1.78 20.77
C VAL A 268 13.20 -0.63 19.85
N LEU A 269 11.91 -0.56 19.51
CA LEU A 269 11.38 0.50 18.67
C LEU A 269 11.58 1.88 19.32
N ALA A 270 11.21 2.05 20.59
CA ALA A 270 11.37 3.31 21.32
C ALA A 270 12.84 3.77 21.36
N LYS A 271 13.78 2.85 21.63
CA LYS A 271 15.23 3.12 21.62
C LYS A 271 15.74 3.53 20.24
N THR A 272 15.27 2.85 19.20
CA THR A 272 15.67 3.12 17.82
C THR A 272 15.18 4.49 17.35
N LEU A 273 13.89 4.80 17.59
CA LEU A 273 13.30 6.09 17.23
C LEU A 273 13.93 7.26 18.01
N ALA A 274 14.24 7.08 19.30
CA ALA A 274 14.93 8.08 20.11
C ALA A 274 16.35 8.40 19.58
N THR A 275 17.02 7.42 18.98
CA THR A 275 18.35 7.59 18.38
C THR A 275 18.27 8.33 17.04
N GLN A 276 17.24 8.04 16.24
CA GLN A 276 17.03 8.68 14.93
C GLN A 276 16.66 10.16 15.05
N LYS A 277 15.89 10.57 16.06
CA LYS A 277 15.50 11.97 16.30
C LYS A 277 16.66 12.89 16.77
N ARG A 278 17.85 12.33 17.04
CA ARG A 278 19.04 13.09 17.47
C ARG A 278 19.91 13.58 16.32
N PHE A 279 19.57 13.22 15.09
CA PHE A 279 20.22 13.65 13.85
C PHE A 279 19.22 14.39 12.96
#